data_AF-A0AAW4RZC6-F1
#
_entry.id   AF-A0AAW4RZC6-F1
#
_cell.length_a   1.000
_cell.length_b   1.000
_cell.length_c   1.000
_cell.angle_alpha   90.00
_cell.angle_beta   90.00
_cell.angle_gamma   90.00
#
_symmetry.space_group_name_H-M   'P 1'
#
loop_
_entity.id
_entity.type
_entity.pdbx_description
1 polymer ?
#
loop_
_entity_poly.entity_id
_entity_poly.type
_entity_poly.pdbx_seq_one_letter_code
_entity_poly.pdbx_strand_id
1 'polypeptide(L)' 'MRYNFRTESWEPATEEEHFMTCPTCGERFDCRDIAEVLEHQHGLPIDEEPTQH' A
#
# COMPACT_ATOMS: atom_id res chain seq x y z
N MET A 1 -7.03 12.30 23.33
CA MET A 1 -6.56 10.93 23.10
C MET A 1 -5.17 11.02 22.49
N ARG A 2 -4.17 10.39 23.11
CA ARG A 2 -2.79 10.38 22.60
C ARG A 2 -2.62 9.03 21.92
N TYR A 3 -2.48 9.02 20.59
CA TYR A 3 -2.15 7.80 19.86
C TYR A 3 -0.70 7.47 20.22
N ASN A 4 -0.50 6.48 21.09
CA ASN A 4 0.81 5.90 21.34
C ASN A 4 1.21 5.16 20.06
N PHE A 5 1.86 5.86 19.13
CA PHE A 5 2.55 5.21 18.02
C PHE A 5 3.71 4.43 18.64
N ARG A 6 3.46 3.14 18.91
CA ARG A 6 4.48 2.16 19.27
C ARG A 6 5.51 2.17 18.14
N THR A 7 6.66 2.78 18.37
CA THR A 7 7.88 2.60 17.58
C THR A 7 8.57 1.31 18.02
N GLU A 8 7.80 0.24 18.19
CA GLU A 8 8.37 -1.09 18.21
C GLU A 8 8.78 -1.35 16.77
N SER A 9 10.03 -1.73 16.51
CA SER A 9 10.49 -2.16 15.20
C SER A 9 9.49 -3.19 14.67
N TRP A 10 8.58 -2.74 13.81
CA TRP A 10 7.60 -3.64 13.23
C TRP A 10 8.37 -4.48 12.23
N GLU A 11 8.66 -5.69 12.65
CA GLU A 11 9.28 -6.71 11.83
C GLU A 11 8.19 -7.73 11.51
N PRO A 12 7.92 -8.02 10.24
CA PRO A 12 7.00 -9.07 9.85
C PRO A 12 7.54 -10.39 10.41
N ALA A 13 6.71 -11.12 11.15
CA ALA A 13 7.06 -12.45 11.64
C ALA A 13 7.09 -13.48 10.50
N THR A 14 6.36 -13.22 9.41
CA THR A 14 6.21 -14.12 8.27
C THR A 14 6.13 -13.38 6.94
N GLU A 15 6.47 -14.08 5.84
CA GLU A 15 6.35 -13.52 4.49
C GLU A 15 4.90 -13.14 4.14
N GLU A 16 3.92 -13.79 4.76
CA GLU A 16 2.50 -13.55 4.51
C GLU A 16 2.02 -12.15 4.90
N GLU A 17 2.68 -11.52 5.86
CA GLU A 17 2.36 -10.16 6.34
C GLU A 17 2.75 -9.07 5.33
N HIS A 18 3.53 -9.42 4.32
CA HIS A 18 3.83 -8.55 3.20
C HIS A 18 2.75 -8.55 2.12
N PHE A 19 1.86 -9.53 2.12
CA PHE A 19 0.81 -9.62 1.13
C PHE A 19 -0.49 -9.05 1.68
N MET A 20 -1.20 -8.29 0.85
CA MET A 20 -2.56 -7.84 1.17
C MET A 20 -3.53 -8.31 0.09
N THR A 21 -4.77 -8.59 0.51
CA THR A 21 -5.86 -8.87 -0.42
C THR A 21 -6.62 -7.59 -0.70
N CYS A 22 -6.74 -7.25 -1.98
CA CYS A 22 -7.50 -6.12 -2.43
C CYS A 22 -9.00 -6.32 -2.15
N PRO A 23 -9.66 -5.41 -1.41
CA PRO A 23 -11.09 -5.51 -1.17
C PRO A 23 -11.93 -5.23 -2.43
N THR A 24 -11.34 -4.65 -3.48
CA THR A 24 -12.04 -4.26 -4.71
C THR A 24 -12.16 -5.41 -5.71
N CYS A 25 -11.09 -6.16 -5.93
CA CYS A 25 -11.04 -7.24 -6.92
C CYS A 25 -10.82 -8.64 -6.30
N GLY A 26 -10.42 -8.70 -5.02
CA GLY A 26 -10.12 -9.95 -4.33
C GLY A 26 -8.74 -10.56 -4.63
N GLU A 27 -7.90 -9.88 -5.40
CA GLU A 27 -6.55 -10.35 -5.72
C GLU A 27 -5.58 -10.10 -4.54
N ARG A 28 -4.59 -10.98 -4.39
CA ARG A 28 -3.54 -10.86 -3.37
C ARG A 28 -2.28 -10.31 -4.04
N PHE A 29 -1.73 -9.22 -3.52
CA PHE A 29 -0.53 -8.56 -4.04
C PHE A 29 0.50 -8.31 -2.92
N ASP A 30 1.78 -8.23 -3.27
CA ASP A 30 2.89 -7.97 -2.35
C ASP A 30 3.08 -6.45 -2.16
N CYS A 31 2.95 -5.98 -0.92
CA CYS A 31 3.05 -4.57 -0.56
C CYS A 31 4.49 -4.03 -0.60
N ARG A 32 5.51 -4.89 -0.69
CA ARG A 32 6.91 -4.46 -0.84
C ARG A 32 7.22 -4.13 -2.29
N ASP A 33 6.53 -4.76 -3.24
CA ASP A 33 6.67 -4.44 -4.65
C ASP A 33 5.77 -3.25 -5.00
N ILE A 34 6.36 -2.05 -4.94
CA ILE A 34 5.66 -0.82 -5.25
C ILE A 34 5.16 -0.78 -6.71
N ALA A 35 5.84 -1.46 -7.64
CA ALA A 35 5.36 -1.52 -9.02
C ALA A 35 4.07 -2.34 -9.09
N GLU A 36 4.03 -3.51 -8.45
CA GLU A 36 2.83 -4.36 -8.36
C GLU A 36 1.66 -3.61 -7.69
N VAL A 37 1.93 -2.89 -6.59
CA VAL A 37 0.91 -2.08 -5.89
C VAL A 37 0.32 -0.98 -6.79
N LEU A 38 1.17 -0.32 -7.60
CA LEU A 38 0.74 0.75 -8.50
C LEU A 38 -0.05 0.21 -9.69
N GLU A 39 0.39 -0.90 -10.28
CA GLU A 39 -0.35 -1.59 -11.35
C GLU A 39 -1.70 -2.13 -10.85
N HIS A 40 -1.76 -2.56 -9.59
CA HIS A 40 -2.96 -3.09 -8.95
C HIS A 40 -3.96 -2.01 -8.50
N GLN A 41 -3.61 -0.72 -8.56
CA GLN A 41 -4.45 0.35 -8.05
C GLN A 41 -5.80 0.46 -8.81
N HIS A 42 -6.90 0.19 -8.11
CA HIS A 42 -8.26 0.38 -8.65
C HIS A 42 -8.77 1.81 -8.38
N GLY A 43 -8.42 2.76 -9.24
CA GLY A 43 -8.85 4.15 -9.08
C GLY A 43 -8.28 5.07 -10.15
N LEU A 44 -8.96 6.21 -10.38
CA LEU A 44 -8.83 7.10 -11.53
C LEU A 44 -7.37 7.44 -11.89
N PRO A 45 -7.06 7.65 -13.19
CA PRO A 45 -5.76 8.20 -13.58
C PRO A 45 -5.49 9.40 -12.70
N ILE A 46 -4.28 9.47 -12.15
CA ILE A 46 -3.79 10.71 -11.60
C ILE A 46 -3.95 11.76 -12.71
N ASP A 47 -4.97 12.61 -12.63
CA ASP A 47 -5.02 13.84 -13.40
C ASP A 47 -3.81 14.60 -12.88
N GLU A 48 -2.71 14.49 -13.63
CA GLU A 48 -1.53 15.32 -13.48
C GLU A 48 -2.00 16.77 -13.69
N GLU A 49 -2.46 17.41 -12.62
CA GLU A 49 -2.54 18.87 -12.65
C GLU A 49 -1.11 19.35 -12.96
N PRO A 50 -0.88 20.03 -14.10
CA PRO A 50 0.46 20.44 -14.48
C PRO A 50 0.98 21.34 -13.38
N THR A 51 2.11 20.97 -12.78
CA THR A 51 2.81 21.77 -11.79
C THR A 51 3.23 23.08 -12.44
N GLN A 52 2.42 24.13 -12.28
CA GLN A 52 2.81 25.47 -12.66
C GLN A 52 3.72 26.03 -11.56
N HIS A 53 5.03 25.99 -11.79
CA HIS A 53 6.03 26.78 -11.06
C HIS A 53 6.57 27.89 -11.97
#